data_AF-A0A7I4YP40-F1
#
_entry.id   AF-A0A7I4YP40-F1
#
_cell.length_a   1.000
_cell.length_b   1.000
_cell.length_c   1.000
_cell.angle_alpha   90.00
_cell.angle_beta   90.00
_cell.angle_gamma   90.00
#
_symmetry.space_group_name_H-M   'P 1'
#
loop_
_entity.id
_entity.type
_entity.pdbx_description
1 polymer ?
#
loop_
_entity_poly.entity_id
_entity_poly.type
_entity_poly.pdbx_seq_one_letter_code
_entity_poly.pdbx_strand_id
1 'polypeptide(L)'
;MRARTAGSNWHDYLLGIGSGESNDEEGRTAIPNEMMCITDIVTEIFGDVLDPSTTSNLCENAVLAPKNVHVQRLNQDALQRLIVNTAQDERIYKSVDEAIYPEGQSRQQYQLEYLNSLTPTGMPPHELHLKKGVIVMLLRNLDVANGLSNGTCLKVETLGRFTLGCRFICGERNNQLAIIPRIDNYWDQRTPFRLRRRQFPLRIAFAMTINKAQGQSTIIQQSGRISSRRRLFPWTTLRCAFPCEKA
;
A
#
# COMPACT_ATOMS: atom_id res chain seq x y z
N MET A 1 -15.62 -11.28 -1.62
CA MET A 1 -14.39 -11.27 -2.47
C MET A 1 -14.52 -12.31 -3.58
N ARG A 2 -14.31 -11.98 -4.87
CA ARG A 2 -14.41 -12.96 -5.99
C ARG A 2 -13.04 -13.23 -6.60
N ALA A 3 -12.56 -14.46 -6.51
CA ALA A 3 -11.46 -14.94 -7.34
C ALA A 3 -12.00 -15.10 -8.77
N ARG A 4 -11.56 -14.27 -9.72
CA ARG A 4 -12.00 -14.36 -11.12
C ARG A 4 -11.54 -15.65 -11.83
N THR A 5 -10.54 -16.34 -11.29
CA THR A 5 -9.90 -17.50 -11.94
C THR A 5 -9.76 -18.74 -11.05
N ALA A 6 -10.11 -18.66 -9.77
CA ALA A 6 -10.17 -19.86 -8.96
C ALA A 6 -11.56 -20.46 -9.22
N GLY A 7 -11.62 -21.62 -9.88
CA GLY A 7 -12.87 -22.28 -10.25
C GLY A 7 -13.83 -22.49 -9.06
N SER A 8 -15.02 -23.03 -9.34
CA SER A 8 -16.07 -23.32 -8.34
C SER A 8 -15.53 -23.96 -7.04
N ASN A 9 -14.48 -24.78 -7.15
CA ASN A 9 -13.86 -25.53 -6.05
C ASN A 9 -13.09 -24.67 -5.02
N TRP A 10 -12.82 -23.39 -5.29
CA TRP A 10 -12.07 -22.53 -4.36
C TRP A 10 -12.87 -22.15 -3.11
N HIS A 11 -14.17 -21.90 -3.28
CA HIS A 11 -15.04 -21.57 -2.17
C HIS A 11 -15.13 -22.77 -1.22
N ASP A 12 -15.26 -23.97 -1.76
CA ASP A 12 -15.28 -25.22 -0.99
C ASP A 12 -13.95 -25.47 -0.26
N TYR A 13 -12.82 -25.18 -0.92
CA TYR A 13 -11.51 -25.25 -0.26
C TYR A 13 -11.40 -24.25 0.90
N LEU A 14 -11.78 -22.98 0.70
CA LEU A 14 -11.78 -21.99 1.80
C LEU A 14 -12.72 -22.38 2.95
N LEU A 15 -13.86 -23.00 2.64
CA LEU A 15 -14.80 -23.54 3.63
C LEU A 15 -14.18 -24.72 4.39
N GLY A 16 -13.51 -25.66 3.70
CA GLY A 16 -12.80 -26.79 4.30
C GLY A 16 -11.64 -26.39 5.20
N ILE A 17 -10.97 -25.28 4.89
CA ILE A 17 -9.98 -24.68 5.78
C ILE A 17 -10.67 -24.08 7.02
N GLY A 18 -11.81 -23.42 6.84
CA GLY A 18 -12.59 -22.81 7.92
C GLY A 18 -13.27 -23.80 8.86
N SER A 19 -13.65 -24.97 8.36
CA SER A 19 -14.21 -26.09 9.14
C SER A 19 -13.13 -26.89 9.87
N GLY A 20 -11.85 -26.75 9.48
CA GLY A 20 -10.73 -27.49 10.03
C GLY A 20 -10.41 -28.80 9.30
N GLU A 21 -11.23 -29.19 8.32
CA GLU A 21 -11.09 -30.46 7.58
C GLU A 21 -9.84 -30.47 6.68
N SER A 22 -9.37 -29.30 6.24
CA SER A 22 -8.17 -29.15 5.41
C SER A 22 -6.90 -28.82 6.20
N ASN A 23 -6.97 -28.84 7.54
CA ASN A 23 -5.85 -28.50 8.40
C ASN A 23 -5.12 -29.76 8.88
N ASP A 24 -3.79 -29.70 8.97
CA ASP A 24 -3.02 -30.74 9.64
C ASP A 24 -3.18 -30.70 11.17
N GLU A 25 -2.58 -31.66 11.87
CA GLU A 25 -2.63 -31.77 13.35
C GLU A 25 -2.08 -30.54 14.07
N GLU A 26 -1.33 -29.68 13.37
CA GLU A 26 -0.76 -28.42 13.88
C GLU A 26 -1.59 -27.18 13.44
N GLY A 27 -2.73 -27.36 12.78
CA GLY A 27 -3.60 -26.27 12.32
C GLY A 27 -3.08 -25.52 11.09
N ARG A 28 -2.23 -26.16 10.27
CA ARG A 28 -1.65 -25.61 9.04
C ARG A 28 -2.34 -26.18 7.81
N THR A 29 -2.38 -25.40 6.74
CA THR A 29 -3.00 -25.81 5.47
C THR A 29 -1.99 -25.73 4.33
N ALA A 30 -2.03 -26.70 3.41
CA ALA A 30 -1.21 -26.73 2.20
C ALA A 30 -1.89 -25.97 1.06
N ILE A 31 -1.24 -24.93 0.53
CA ILE A 31 -1.82 -24.11 -0.55
C ILE A 31 -1.71 -24.84 -1.90
N PRO A 32 -2.77 -24.84 -2.73
CA PRO A 32 -2.72 -25.37 -4.09
C PRO A 32 -1.63 -24.70 -4.93
N ASN A 33 -0.92 -25.49 -5.73
CA ASN A 33 0.18 -24.99 -6.57
C ASN A 33 -0.28 -23.88 -7.55
N GLU A 34 -1.55 -23.89 -7.96
CA GLU A 34 -2.16 -22.90 -8.85
C GLU A 34 -2.21 -21.48 -8.24
N MET A 35 -2.10 -21.37 -6.91
CA MET A 35 -2.14 -20.10 -6.17
C MET A 35 -0.75 -19.62 -5.78
N MET A 36 0.27 -20.44 -6.00
CA MET A 36 1.64 -20.08 -5.72
C MET A 36 2.21 -19.35 -6.93
N CYS A 37 2.88 -18.22 -6.68
CA CYS A 37 3.72 -17.62 -7.71
C CYS A 37 4.88 -18.58 -8.02
N ILE A 38 5.11 -18.84 -9.30
CA ILE A 38 6.23 -19.63 -9.80
C ILE A 38 7.50 -18.78 -9.80
N THR A 39 7.35 -17.47 -10.02
CA THR A 39 8.42 -16.48 -10.13
C THR A 39 8.20 -15.28 -9.17
N ASP A 40 8.90 -14.17 -9.40
CA ASP A 40 8.75 -12.96 -8.59
C ASP A 40 7.32 -12.42 -8.68
N ILE A 41 6.71 -12.17 -7.53
CA ILE A 41 5.29 -11.76 -7.44
C ILE A 41 5.04 -10.41 -8.13
N VAL A 42 6.03 -9.53 -8.18
CA VAL A 42 5.87 -8.22 -8.82
C VAL A 42 5.89 -8.42 -10.34
N THR A 43 6.80 -9.25 -10.88
CA THR A 43 6.78 -9.62 -12.30
C THR A 43 5.49 -10.36 -12.69
N GLU A 44 4.99 -11.28 -11.87
CA GLU A 44 3.77 -12.02 -12.22
C GLU A 44 2.50 -11.18 -12.23
N ILE A 45 2.41 -10.19 -11.34
CA ILE A 45 1.21 -9.37 -11.18
C ILE A 45 1.26 -8.11 -12.05
N PHE A 46 2.45 -7.52 -12.20
CA PHE A 46 2.64 -6.24 -12.85
C PHE A 46 3.42 -6.33 -14.16
N GLY A 47 4.03 -7.48 -14.47
CA GLY A 47 4.97 -7.63 -15.58
C GLY A 47 6.36 -7.10 -15.24
N ASP A 48 7.32 -7.33 -16.14
CA ASP A 48 8.69 -6.81 -16.00
C ASP A 48 8.77 -5.29 -16.25
N VAL A 49 7.79 -4.76 -16.98
CA VAL A 49 7.72 -3.35 -17.35
C VAL A 49 6.30 -2.85 -17.14
N LEU A 50 6.17 -1.74 -16.41
CA LEU A 50 4.91 -1.09 -16.11
C LEU A 50 4.73 0.18 -16.94
N ASP A 51 3.69 0.21 -17.78
CA ASP A 51 3.30 1.40 -18.54
C ASP A 51 2.36 2.30 -17.70
N PRO A 52 2.65 3.60 -17.55
CA PRO A 52 1.77 4.56 -16.87
C PRO A 52 0.30 4.59 -17.34
N SER A 53 0.04 4.18 -18.58
CA SER A 53 -1.31 4.10 -19.15
C SER A 53 -2.12 2.92 -18.62
N THR A 54 -1.48 1.78 -18.34
CA THR A 54 -2.15 0.54 -17.91
C THR A 54 -2.28 0.41 -16.40
N THR A 55 -1.58 1.26 -15.62
CA THR A 55 -1.57 1.16 -14.15
C THR A 55 -2.94 1.36 -13.50
N SER A 56 -3.92 1.94 -14.19
CA SER A 56 -5.29 2.12 -13.66
C SER A 56 -6.03 0.81 -13.49
N ASN A 57 -5.71 -0.21 -14.29
CA ASN A 57 -6.26 -1.56 -14.16
C ASN A 57 -5.68 -2.31 -12.96
N LEU A 58 -4.63 -1.78 -12.33
CA LEU A 58 -3.95 -2.41 -11.20
C LEU A 58 -4.67 -2.19 -9.86
N CYS A 59 -5.76 -1.42 -9.83
CA CYS A 59 -6.61 -1.33 -8.63
C CYS A 59 -7.16 -2.69 -8.20
N GLU A 60 -7.33 -3.62 -9.15
CA GLU A 60 -7.74 -5.01 -8.87
C GLU A 60 -6.56 -5.89 -8.38
N ASN A 61 -5.31 -5.47 -8.56
CA ASN A 61 -4.12 -6.32 -8.45
C ASN A 61 -3.18 -5.92 -7.30
N ALA A 62 -3.70 -5.37 -6.20
CA ALA A 62 -2.86 -4.96 -5.07
C ALA A 62 -2.20 -6.17 -4.38
N VAL A 63 -0.89 -6.08 -4.11
CA VAL A 63 -0.13 -7.15 -3.45
C VAL A 63 -0.23 -7.02 -1.93
N LEU A 64 -0.64 -8.10 -1.25
CA LEU A 64 -0.68 -8.14 0.20
C LEU A 64 0.55 -8.82 0.77
N ALA A 65 1.15 -8.21 1.80
CA ALA A 65 2.25 -8.83 2.54
C ALA A 65 2.05 -8.72 4.06
N PRO A 66 2.58 -9.66 4.86
CA PRO A 66 2.36 -9.67 6.31
C PRO A 66 3.10 -8.55 7.04
N LYS A 67 4.27 -8.12 6.53
CA LYS A 67 5.15 -7.14 7.20
C LYS A 67 5.37 -5.90 6.33
N ASN A 68 5.45 -4.72 6.97
CA ASN A 68 5.72 -3.46 6.29
C ASN A 68 7.04 -3.46 5.50
N VAL A 69 8.07 -4.15 5.98
CA VAL A 69 9.37 -4.26 5.27
C VAL A 69 9.22 -4.94 3.90
N HIS A 70 8.38 -5.98 3.79
CA HIS A 70 8.12 -6.64 2.50
C HIS A 70 7.29 -5.73 1.60
N VAL A 71 6.28 -5.04 2.17
CA VAL A 71 5.49 -4.05 1.43
C VAL A 71 6.35 -2.94 0.84
N GLN A 72 7.32 -2.43 1.60
CA GLN A 72 8.25 -1.40 1.13
C GLN A 72 9.08 -1.91 -0.03
N ARG A 73 9.66 -3.11 0.09
CA ARG A 73 10.44 -3.75 -0.98
C ARG A 73 9.60 -3.93 -2.26
N LEU A 74 8.40 -4.48 -2.15
CA LEU A 74 7.50 -4.69 -3.29
C LEU A 74 7.11 -3.38 -3.98
N ASN A 75 6.80 -2.34 -3.19
CA ASN A 75 6.47 -1.02 -3.74
C ASN A 75 7.65 -0.38 -4.44
N GLN A 76 8.86 -0.51 -3.90
CA GLN A 76 10.09 0.01 -4.52
C GLN A 76 10.40 -0.70 -5.83
N ASP A 77 10.24 -2.03 -5.84
CA ASP A 77 10.46 -2.86 -7.01
C ASP A 77 9.44 -2.57 -8.14
N ALA A 78 8.16 -2.41 -7.79
CA ALA A 78 7.14 -1.96 -8.74
C ALA A 78 7.40 -0.53 -9.26
N LEU A 79 7.86 0.38 -8.40
CA LEU A 79 8.25 1.73 -8.82
C LEU A 79 9.44 1.70 -9.80
N GLN A 80 10.40 0.82 -9.60
CA GLN A 80 11.56 0.68 -10.50
C GLN A 80 11.13 0.21 -11.88
N ARG A 81 10.19 -0.72 -11.98
CA ARG A 81 9.63 -1.22 -13.25
C ARG A 81 8.75 -0.21 -13.99
N LEU A 82 8.30 0.87 -13.33
CA LEU A 82 7.50 1.91 -13.98
C LEU A 82 8.35 2.73 -14.94
N ILE A 83 7.94 2.73 -16.22
CA ILE A 83 8.63 3.46 -17.29
C ILE A 83 8.59 4.96 -17.00
N VAL A 84 9.73 5.61 -17.20
CA VAL A 84 9.88 7.06 -17.18
C VAL A 84 10.20 7.50 -18.61
N ASN A 85 9.28 8.21 -19.25
CA ASN A 85 9.45 8.65 -20.63
C ASN A 85 10.26 9.95 -20.72
N THR A 86 10.07 10.85 -19.75
CA THR A 86 10.76 12.13 -19.68
C THR A 86 11.30 12.41 -18.29
N ALA A 87 12.31 13.27 -18.18
CA ALA A 87 12.85 13.69 -16.87
C ALA A 87 11.83 14.38 -15.96
N GLN A 88 10.70 14.85 -16.51
CA GLN A 88 9.61 15.46 -15.75
C GLN A 88 8.64 14.42 -15.16
N ASP A 89 8.70 13.18 -15.64
CA ASP A 89 7.85 12.08 -15.20
C ASP A 89 8.37 11.39 -13.94
N GLU A 90 9.50 11.84 -13.35
CA GLU A 90 10.02 11.36 -12.07
C GLU A 90 10.46 12.53 -11.20
N ARG A 91 10.16 12.47 -9.90
CA ARG A 91 10.66 13.43 -8.92
C ARG A 91 10.78 12.83 -7.52
N ILE A 92 11.83 13.27 -6.84
CA ILE A 92 12.07 12.99 -5.42
C ILE A 92 11.65 14.21 -4.61
N TYR A 93 10.72 14.02 -3.67
CA TYR A 93 10.29 15.07 -2.75
C TYR A 93 10.88 14.83 -1.37
N LYS A 94 11.78 15.70 -0.91
CA LYS A 94 12.31 15.68 0.45
C LYS A 94 11.42 16.46 1.41
N SER A 95 11.08 15.89 2.56
CA SER A 95 10.26 16.56 3.55
C SER A 95 11.02 17.64 4.32
N VAL A 96 10.27 18.53 4.97
CA VAL A 96 10.81 19.47 5.97
C VAL A 96 10.36 18.97 7.34
N ASP A 97 11.32 18.57 8.17
CA ASP A 97 11.06 17.94 9.46
C ASP A 97 11.46 18.86 10.61
N GLU A 98 10.68 18.83 11.68
CA GLU A 98 10.91 19.63 12.87
C GLU A 98 10.43 18.88 14.12
N ALA A 99 11.20 19.00 15.20
CA ALA A 99 10.80 18.58 16.52
C ALA A 99 10.09 19.73 17.26
N ILE A 100 8.82 19.55 17.59
CA ILE A 100 8.04 20.47 18.41
C ILE A 100 8.05 19.98 19.84
N TYR A 101 8.50 20.82 20.78
CA TYR A 101 8.59 20.48 22.19
C TYR A 101 7.42 21.10 22.97
N PRO A 102 6.85 20.39 23.96
CA PRO A 102 5.94 20.99 24.92
C PRO A 102 6.59 22.15 25.66
N GLU A 103 5.80 23.15 26.04
CA GLU A 103 6.28 24.27 26.85
C GLU A 103 6.87 23.77 28.18
N GLY A 104 8.01 24.33 28.59
CA GLY A 104 8.68 24.00 29.86
C GLY A 104 9.62 22.77 29.82
N GLN A 105 9.73 22.06 28.70
CA GLN A 105 10.73 20.99 28.55
C GLN A 105 12.05 21.51 27.96
N SER A 106 13.16 20.92 28.41
CA SER A 106 14.49 21.24 27.87
C SER A 106 14.53 20.86 26.38
N ARG A 107 14.84 21.83 25.51
CA ARG A 107 14.99 21.61 24.06
C ARG A 107 16.23 20.76 23.81
N GLN A 108 16.09 19.44 23.94
CA GLN A 108 17.12 18.51 23.45
C GLN A 108 17.19 18.67 21.94
N GLN A 109 18.23 19.32 21.42
CA GLN A 109 18.40 19.51 19.98
C GLN A 109 18.59 18.15 19.31
N TYR A 110 17.52 17.61 18.71
CA TYR A 110 17.64 16.43 17.86
C TYR A 110 18.29 16.84 16.55
N GLN A 111 19.26 16.04 16.12
CA GLN A 111 19.88 16.19 14.80
C GLN A 111 18.82 16.02 13.70
N LEU A 112 18.94 16.80 12.63
CA LEU A 112 17.98 16.77 11.52
C LEU A 112 17.97 15.39 10.84
N GLU A 113 19.15 14.75 10.73
CA GLU A 113 19.34 13.41 10.19
C GLU A 113 18.54 12.38 10.97
N TYR A 114 18.52 12.51 12.30
CA TYR A 114 17.69 11.66 13.14
C TYR A 114 16.20 11.86 12.83
N LEU A 115 15.72 13.11 12.74
CA LEU A 115 14.33 13.40 12.40
C LEU A 115 13.95 12.85 11.01
N ASN A 116 14.83 13.00 10.02
CA ASN A 116 14.62 12.51 8.66
C ASN A 116 14.60 10.98 8.58
N SER A 117 15.33 10.28 9.46
CA SER A 117 15.32 8.81 9.54
C SER A 117 14.00 8.24 10.08
N LEU A 118 13.22 9.03 10.82
CA LEU A 118 11.96 8.58 11.41
C LEU A 118 10.91 8.32 10.34
N THR A 119 10.43 7.09 10.28
CA THR A 119 9.35 6.65 9.37
C THR A 119 8.21 5.98 10.14
N PRO A 120 7.59 6.69 11.10
CA PRO A 120 6.54 6.10 11.92
C PRO A 120 5.28 5.79 11.10
N THR A 121 4.50 4.83 11.59
CA THR A 121 3.28 4.38 10.92
C THR A 121 2.31 5.55 10.71
N GLY A 122 1.87 5.74 9.46
CA GLY A 122 0.91 6.78 9.11
C GLY A 122 1.53 8.16 8.82
N MET A 123 2.86 8.29 8.88
CA MET A 123 3.58 9.44 8.34
C MET A 123 4.08 9.16 6.92
N PRO A 124 4.11 10.16 6.03
CA PRO A 124 4.79 10.02 4.76
C PRO A 124 6.31 9.89 4.96
N PRO A 125 7.02 9.20 4.05
CA PRO A 125 8.48 9.09 4.12
C PRO A 125 9.16 10.46 3.94
N HIS A 126 10.37 10.61 4.49
CA HIS A 126 11.17 11.81 4.28
C HIS A 126 11.46 12.03 2.79
N GLU A 127 12.01 11.00 2.13
CA GLU A 127 12.19 10.99 0.68
C GLU A 127 11.03 10.23 0.02
N LEU A 128 10.19 10.97 -0.69
CA LEU A 128 9.07 10.41 -1.44
C LEU A 128 9.42 10.45 -2.93
N HIS A 129 9.85 9.30 -3.47
CA HIS A 129 10.04 9.12 -4.92
C HIS A 129 8.69 8.87 -5.58
N LEU A 130 8.35 9.69 -6.56
CA LEU A 130 7.15 9.52 -7.36
C LEU A 130 7.51 9.55 -8.84
N LYS A 131 6.83 8.70 -9.59
CA LYS A 131 6.85 8.64 -11.05
C LYS A 131 5.45 8.84 -11.59
N LYS A 132 5.30 9.38 -12.79
CA LYS A 132 3.99 9.46 -13.46
C LYS A 132 3.42 8.06 -13.66
N GLY A 133 2.14 7.88 -13.35
CA GLY A 133 1.44 6.60 -13.39
C GLY A 133 1.55 5.77 -12.11
N VAL A 134 2.34 6.20 -11.12
CA VAL A 134 2.48 5.45 -9.86
C VAL A 134 1.17 5.48 -9.07
N ILE A 135 0.82 4.33 -8.47
CA ILE A 135 -0.31 4.23 -7.55
C ILE A 135 0.11 4.64 -6.15
N VAL A 136 -0.60 5.60 -5.57
CA VAL A 136 -0.38 6.12 -4.23
C VAL A 136 -1.64 6.02 -3.40
N MET A 137 -1.47 5.91 -2.09
CA MET A 137 -2.54 5.93 -1.10
C MET A 137 -2.43 7.17 -0.22
N LEU A 138 -3.55 7.83 0.00
CA LEU A 138 -3.67 8.99 0.89
C LEU A 138 -3.57 8.56 2.36
N LEU A 139 -2.84 9.32 3.17
CA LEU A 139 -2.56 9.03 4.59
C LEU A 139 -3.37 9.89 5.56
N ARG A 140 -4.09 10.90 5.03
CA ARG A 140 -4.84 11.90 5.79
C ARG A 140 -6.13 12.22 5.06
N ASN A 141 -7.16 12.59 5.81
CA ASN A 141 -8.36 13.16 5.22
C ASN A 141 -8.03 14.57 4.73
N LEU A 142 -8.23 14.84 3.45
CA LEU A 142 -8.09 16.17 2.87
C LEU A 142 -9.46 16.78 2.57
N ASP A 143 -10.33 15.99 1.95
CA ASP A 143 -11.68 16.39 1.59
C ASP A 143 -12.57 15.14 1.50
N VAL A 144 -13.16 14.79 2.64
CA VAL A 144 -13.98 13.57 2.77
C VAL A 144 -15.24 13.67 1.92
N ALA A 145 -15.86 14.86 1.83
CA ALA A 145 -17.03 15.09 0.99
C ALA A 145 -16.71 14.81 -0.49
N ASN A 146 -15.47 15.08 -0.90
CA ASN A 146 -15.00 14.77 -2.24
C ASN A 146 -14.26 13.42 -2.40
N GLY A 147 -14.31 12.53 -1.40
CA GLY A 147 -13.71 11.19 -1.49
C GLY A 147 -12.18 11.15 -1.32
N LEU A 148 -11.56 12.29 -0.96
CA LEU A 148 -10.14 12.37 -0.57
C LEU A 148 -9.98 12.08 0.93
N SER A 149 -10.30 10.84 1.31
CA SER A 149 -10.14 10.32 2.66
C SER A 149 -8.89 9.45 2.79
N ASN A 150 -8.47 9.20 4.03
CA ASN A 150 -7.37 8.30 4.33
C ASN A 150 -7.65 6.91 3.76
N GLY A 151 -6.69 6.35 3.03
CA GLY A 151 -6.82 5.07 2.35
C GLY A 151 -7.26 5.17 0.89
N THR A 152 -7.71 6.32 0.41
CA THR A 152 -8.03 6.52 -1.01
C THR A 152 -6.79 6.29 -1.87
N CYS A 153 -6.89 5.39 -2.85
CA CYS A 153 -5.86 5.14 -3.83
C CYS A 153 -6.04 6.05 -5.06
N LEU A 154 -4.95 6.63 -5.53
CA LEU A 154 -4.90 7.56 -6.66
C LEU A 154 -3.72 7.20 -7.57
N LYS A 155 -3.82 7.54 -8.85
CA LYS A 155 -2.72 7.47 -9.82
C LYS A 155 -2.12 8.84 -10.01
N VAL A 156 -0.81 8.99 -9.86
CA VAL A 156 -0.14 10.28 -10.13
C VAL A 156 -0.12 10.54 -11.63
N GLU A 157 -0.53 11.74 -12.03
CA GLU A 157 -0.54 12.17 -13.44
C GLU A 157 0.43 13.33 -13.69
N THR A 158 0.51 14.28 -12.76
CA THR A 158 1.40 15.45 -12.87
C THR A 158 2.19 15.69 -11.59
N LEU A 159 3.48 15.96 -11.76
CA LEU A 159 4.46 16.14 -10.69
C LEU A 159 4.83 17.63 -10.54
N GLY A 160 4.01 18.39 -9.80
CA GLY A 160 4.27 19.80 -9.50
C GLY A 160 5.25 20.00 -8.34
N ARG A 161 5.69 21.25 -8.11
CA ARG A 161 6.61 21.57 -6.99
C ARG A 161 5.90 21.51 -5.63
N PHE A 162 4.68 22.01 -5.57
CA PHE A 162 3.91 22.15 -4.33
C PHE A 162 2.61 21.35 -4.31
N THR A 163 2.17 20.90 -5.48
CA THR A 163 0.94 20.16 -5.70
C THR A 163 1.21 19.00 -6.64
N LEU A 164 0.45 17.92 -6.49
CA LEU A 164 0.41 16.79 -7.40
C LEU A 164 -0.97 16.75 -8.04
N GLY A 165 -1.03 16.51 -9.35
CA GLY A 165 -2.27 16.11 -10.00
C GLY A 165 -2.36 14.59 -9.99
N CYS A 166 -3.41 14.07 -9.36
CA CYS A 166 -3.65 12.65 -9.23
C CYS A 166 -5.07 12.32 -9.73
N ARG A 167 -5.27 11.16 -10.33
CA ARG A 167 -6.60 10.67 -10.70
C ARG A 167 -7.08 9.58 -9.76
N PHE A 168 -8.38 9.58 -9.47
CA PHE A 168 -9.01 8.42 -8.85
C PHE A 168 -8.93 7.23 -9.79
N ILE A 169 -8.62 6.05 -9.24
CA ILE A 169 -8.46 4.79 -9.99
C ILE A 169 -9.65 3.85 -9.86
N CYS A 170 -10.55 4.13 -8.92
CA CYS A 170 -11.68 3.29 -8.57
C CYS A 170 -12.82 4.11 -7.94
N GLY A 171 -14.00 3.51 -7.87
CA GLY A 171 -15.21 4.14 -7.32
C GLY A 171 -15.90 5.09 -8.29
N GLU A 172 -16.92 5.79 -7.81
CA GLU A 172 -17.78 6.67 -8.62
C GLU A 172 -17.02 7.83 -9.28
N ARG A 173 -15.89 8.22 -8.69
CA ARG A 173 -15.05 9.32 -9.18
C ARG A 173 -13.92 8.86 -10.09
N ASN A 174 -13.94 7.63 -10.58
CA ASN A 174 -12.88 7.09 -11.43
C ASN A 174 -12.48 8.06 -12.56
N ASN A 175 -11.19 8.20 -12.82
CA ASN A 175 -10.57 9.13 -13.76
C ASN A 175 -10.77 10.62 -13.48
N GLN A 176 -11.48 11.04 -12.43
CA GLN A 176 -11.54 12.46 -12.05
C GLN A 176 -10.19 12.92 -11.48
N LEU A 177 -9.83 14.17 -11.78
CA LEU A 177 -8.60 14.78 -11.28
C LEU A 177 -8.80 15.32 -9.87
N ALA A 178 -7.83 15.06 -9.01
CA ALA A 178 -7.67 15.59 -7.68
C ALA A 178 -6.31 16.26 -7.53
N ILE A 179 -6.27 17.38 -6.83
CA ILE A 179 -5.02 18.09 -6.54
C ILE A 179 -4.61 17.79 -5.09
N ILE A 180 -3.42 17.23 -4.92
CA ILE A 180 -2.90 16.87 -3.60
C ILE A 180 -1.79 17.87 -3.21
N PRO A 181 -1.99 18.71 -2.19
CA PRO A 181 -0.98 19.65 -1.71
C PRO A 181 -0.02 19.00 -0.69
N ARG A 182 1.13 19.65 -0.46
CA ARG A 182 1.98 19.35 0.70
C ARG A 182 1.34 19.92 1.96
N ILE A 183 1.20 19.11 3.00
CA ILE A 183 0.64 19.50 4.30
C ILE A 183 1.61 19.18 5.43
N ASP A 184 1.38 19.80 6.58
CA ASP A 184 2.08 19.45 7.81
C ASP A 184 1.44 18.17 8.39
N ASN A 185 2.25 17.11 8.48
CA ASN A 185 1.87 15.86 9.10
C ASN A 185 2.47 15.83 10.49
N TYR A 186 1.69 15.37 11.47
CA TYR A 186 2.14 15.30 12.85
C TYR A 186 2.19 13.86 13.34
N TRP A 187 3.18 13.60 14.18
CA TRP A 187 3.30 12.35 14.93
C TRP A 187 3.76 12.66 16.36
N ASP A 188 3.02 12.13 17.33
CA ASP A 188 3.11 12.46 18.75
C ASP A 188 3.28 11.22 19.64
N GLN A 189 3.42 10.03 19.05
CA GLN A 189 3.52 8.79 19.81
C GLN A 189 4.97 8.39 20.04
N ARG A 190 5.34 8.06 21.28
CA ARG A 190 6.61 7.38 21.64
C ARG A 190 7.90 8.21 21.55
N THR A 191 7.82 9.53 21.40
CA THR A 191 8.97 10.44 21.47
C THR A 191 8.74 11.58 22.45
N PRO A 192 9.80 12.15 23.05
CA PRO A 192 9.69 13.32 23.95
C PRO A 192 9.40 14.63 23.21
N PHE A 193 9.26 14.59 21.89
CA PHE A 193 8.86 15.69 21.04
C PHE A 193 7.77 15.23 20.08
N ARG A 194 7.01 16.19 19.54
CA ARG A 194 6.06 15.98 18.45
C ARG A 194 6.77 16.26 17.12
N LEU A 195 6.86 15.25 16.26
CA LEU A 195 7.42 15.41 14.93
C LEU A 195 6.41 16.12 14.01
N ARG A 196 6.81 17.27 13.44
CA ARG A 196 6.14 17.92 12.31
C ARG A 196 6.91 17.59 11.04
N ARG A 197 6.23 17.03 10.04
CA ARG A 197 6.77 16.70 8.71
C ARG A 197 5.93 17.35 7.62
N ARG A 198 6.47 18.37 6.94
CA ARG A 198 5.81 18.96 5.77
C ARG A 198 6.12 18.14 4.51
N GLN A 199 5.11 17.44 4.01
CA GLN A 199 5.23 16.53 2.87
C GLN A 199 3.85 16.27 2.25
N PHE A 200 3.80 15.72 1.03
CA PHE A 200 2.55 15.16 0.51
C PHE A 200 2.08 14.03 1.43
N PRO A 201 0.80 13.98 1.82
CA PRO A 201 0.27 12.95 2.72
C PRO A 201 0.01 11.65 1.94
N LEU A 202 1.02 11.15 1.23
CA LEU A 202 0.92 10.02 0.31
C LEU A 202 1.99 8.97 0.62
N ARG A 203 1.70 7.72 0.25
CA ARG A 203 2.66 6.61 0.16
C ARG A 203 2.40 5.82 -1.12
N ILE A 204 3.42 5.17 -1.67
CA ILE A 204 3.24 4.23 -2.78
C ILE A 204 2.39 3.04 -2.31
N ALA A 205 1.53 2.54 -3.21
CA ALA A 205 0.47 1.59 -2.87
C ALA A 205 0.24 0.50 -3.94
N PHE A 206 1.29 -0.01 -4.57
CA PHE A 206 1.24 -1.28 -5.31
C PHE A 206 1.07 -2.48 -4.37
N ALA A 207 1.66 -2.37 -3.17
CA ALA A 207 1.53 -3.35 -2.10
C ALA A 207 1.06 -2.71 -0.79
N MET A 208 0.34 -3.47 0.02
CA MET A 208 -0.09 -3.07 1.37
C MET A 208 -0.01 -4.24 2.34
N THR A 209 -0.08 -3.93 3.64
CA THR A 209 -0.09 -4.99 4.65
C THR A 209 -1.46 -5.63 4.75
N ILE A 210 -1.51 -6.93 5.06
CA ILE A 210 -2.78 -7.65 5.31
C ILE A 210 -3.62 -6.91 6.35
N ASN A 211 -3.00 -6.49 7.46
CA ASN A 211 -3.67 -5.73 8.52
C ASN A 211 -4.26 -4.39 8.04
N LYS A 212 -3.68 -3.77 7.01
CA LYS A 212 -4.23 -2.54 6.40
C LYS A 212 -5.34 -2.81 5.40
N ALA A 213 -5.28 -3.94 4.70
CA ALA A 213 -6.32 -4.37 3.78
C ALA A 213 -7.61 -4.80 4.51
N GLN A 214 -7.48 -5.28 5.75
CA GLN A 214 -8.59 -5.66 6.63
C GLN A 214 -9.44 -4.43 6.97
N GLY A 215 -10.52 -4.22 6.20
CA GLY A 215 -11.43 -3.06 6.32
C GLY A 215 -11.53 -2.18 5.06
N GLN A 216 -10.73 -2.42 4.02
CA GLN A 216 -10.80 -1.70 2.73
C GLN A 216 -11.60 -2.48 1.65
N SER A 217 -12.61 -3.24 2.08
CA SER A 217 -13.32 -4.28 1.30
C SER A 217 -13.83 -3.83 -0.07
N THR A 218 -14.09 -2.55 -0.29
CA THR A 218 -14.71 -2.01 -1.51
C THR A 218 -13.72 -1.71 -2.63
N ILE A 219 -12.41 -1.59 -2.35
CA ILE A 219 -11.43 -1.07 -3.33
C ILE A 219 -10.65 -2.18 -4.04
N ILE A 220 -10.50 -3.36 -3.42
CA ILE A 220 -9.60 -4.40 -3.92
C ILE A 220 -10.40 -5.65 -4.28
N GLN A 221 -10.67 -5.87 -5.58
CA GLN A 221 -11.08 -7.18 -6.08
C GLN A 221 -9.86 -8.10 -6.10
N GLN A 222 -9.55 -8.71 -4.96
CA GLN A 222 -8.32 -9.51 -4.81
C GLN A 222 -8.38 -10.77 -5.68
N SER A 223 -7.54 -10.84 -6.72
CA SER A 223 -7.08 -12.10 -7.28
C SER A 223 -5.84 -12.54 -6.46
N GLY A 224 -6.00 -13.57 -5.62
CA GLY A 224 -4.95 -13.91 -4.66
C GLY A 224 -3.93 -14.87 -5.24
N ARG A 225 -2.69 -14.40 -5.38
CA ARG A 225 -1.51 -15.25 -5.52
C ARG A 225 -0.60 -15.09 -4.29
N ILE A 226 0.00 -16.19 -3.86
CA ILE A 226 0.84 -16.26 -2.67
C ILE A 226 2.29 -16.49 -3.13
N SER A 227 3.18 -15.60 -2.73
CA SER A 227 4.62 -15.78 -2.93
C SER A 227 5.27 -16.17 -1.61
N SER A 228 5.71 -17.43 -1.51
CA SER A 228 6.39 -17.96 -0.32
C SER A 228 7.21 -19.19 -0.64
N ARG A 229 8.34 -19.35 0.05
CA ARG A 229 9.13 -20.59 0.05
C ARG A 229 8.50 -21.70 0.92
N ARG A 230 7.57 -21.35 1.81
CA ARG A 230 6.85 -22.30 2.68
C ARG A 230 5.54 -22.69 2.00
N ARG A 231 5.26 -23.99 1.95
CA ARG A 231 4.01 -24.56 1.39
C ARG A 231 2.88 -24.69 2.41
N LEU A 232 3.22 -24.61 3.71
CA LEU A 232 2.29 -24.68 4.83
C LEU A 232 2.22 -23.32 5.52
N PHE A 233 1.00 -22.88 5.80
CA PHE A 233 0.74 -21.62 6.49
C PHE A 233 -0.23 -21.82 7.66
N PRO A 234 -0.07 -21.04 8.76
CA PRO A 234 -1.08 -20.98 9.80
C PRO A 234 -2.41 -20.52 9.21
N TRP A 235 -3.51 -21.20 9.55
CA TRP A 235 -4.84 -20.85 9.07
C TRP A 235 -5.20 -19.37 9.32
N THR A 236 -4.82 -18.83 10.47
CA THR A 236 -5.06 -17.43 10.84
C THR A 236 -4.47 -16.43 9.84
N THR A 237 -3.33 -16.76 9.22
CA THR A 237 -2.69 -15.90 8.21
C THR A 237 -3.45 -15.96 6.88
N LEU A 238 -3.90 -17.16 6.49
CA LEU A 238 -4.72 -17.35 5.28
C LEU A 238 -6.11 -16.72 5.43
N ARG A 239 -6.75 -16.85 6.59
CA ARG A 239 -8.06 -16.24 6.87
C ARG A 239 -8.03 -14.71 6.77
N CYS A 240 -6.94 -14.07 7.22
CA CYS A 240 -6.79 -12.62 7.10
C CYS A 240 -6.49 -12.18 5.65
N ALA A 241 -5.79 -13.01 4.86
CA ALA A 241 -5.52 -12.76 3.45
C ALA A 241 -6.73 -13.08 2.55
N PHE A 242 -7.59 -14.02 2.96
CA PHE A 242 -8.76 -14.51 2.24
C PHE A 242 -9.99 -14.61 3.17
N PRO A 243 -10.52 -13.48 3.67
CA PRO A 243 -11.73 -13.50 4.49
C PRO A 243 -12.93 -14.02 3.68
N CYS A 244 -13.51 -15.13 4.15
CA CYS A 244 -14.78 -15.66 3.66
C CYS A 244 -15.92 -14.80 4.24
N GLU A 245 -16.62 -14.05 3.41
CA GLU A 245 -17.92 -13.48 3.79
C GLU A 245 -18.92 -14.63 3.82
N LYS A 246 -19.52 -14.87 4.98
CA LYS A 246 -20.69 -15.75 5.07
C LYS A 246 -21.76 -15.17 4.14
N ALA A 247 -22.19 -16.00 3.19
CA ALA A 247 -23.36 -15.74 2.35
C ALA A 247 -24.61 -15.54 3.19
#